data_AF-A0A5K1A8S9-F1
#
_entry.id   AF-A0A5K1A8S9-F1
#
_cell.length_a   1.000
_cell.length_b   1.000
_cell.length_c   1.000
_cell.angle_alpha   90.00
_cell.angle_beta   90.00
_cell.angle_gamma   90.00
#
_symmetry.space_group_name_H-M   'P 1'
#
loop_
_entity.id
_entity.type
_entity.pdbx_description
1 polymer ?
#
loop_
_entity_poly.entity_id
_entity_poly.type
_entity_poly.pdbx_seq_one_letter_code
_entity_poly.pdbx_strand_id
1 'polypeptide(L)' 'VAGLPTNTRFLQQLASHWAFERGLVETHFIEHFKSDLFPASSDATGKAAYTAANISASLLAACICKCEHNESLASIP' A
#
# COMPACT_ATOMS: atom_id res chain seq x y z
N VAL A 1 0.64 22.96 6.88
CA VAL A 1 2.04 23.45 6.97
C VAL A 1 2.82 22.87 5.80
N ALA A 2 3.57 23.67 5.05
CA ALA A 2 4.33 23.24 3.88
C ALA A 2 5.70 23.93 3.86
N GLY A 3 6.70 23.29 3.23
CA GLY A 3 8.05 23.84 3.06
C GLY A 3 9.09 23.41 4.09
N LEU A 4 8.69 22.73 5.16
CA LEU A 4 9.60 22.14 6.16
C LEU A 4 9.07 20.78 6.62
N PRO A 5 9.96 19.83 7.01
CA PRO A 5 9.55 18.63 7.73
C PRO A 5 8.80 19.00 9.00
N THR A 6 7.66 18.36 9.25
CA THR A 6 6.85 18.58 10.46
C THR A 6 6.37 17.27 11.05
N ASN A 7 6.06 17.28 12.34
CA ASN A 7 5.45 16.16 13.06
C ASN A 7 3.92 16.11 12.93
N THR A 8 3.31 16.88 12.01
CA THR A 8 1.85 16.98 11.90
C THR A 8 1.17 15.64 11.61
N ARG A 9 1.78 14.80 10.76
CA ARG A 9 1.29 13.43 10.50
C ARG A 9 1.36 12.53 11.74
N PHE A 10 2.49 12.56 12.44
CA PHE A 10 2.65 11.82 13.70
C PHE A 10 1.59 12.25 14.73
N LEU A 11 1.38 13.55 14.92
CA LEU A 11 0.38 14.07 15.86
C LEU A 11 -1.05 13.67 15.47
N GLN A 12 -1.36 13.64 14.17
CA GLN A 12 -2.65 13.15 13.68
C GLN A 12 -2.85 11.66 14.02
N GLN A 13 -1.82 10.83 13.79
CA GLN A 13 -1.89 9.40 14.12
C GLN A 13 -1.98 9.14 15.62
N LEU A 14 -1.22 9.90 16.42
CA LEU A 14 -1.26 9.85 17.87
C LEU A 14 -2.66 10.18 18.40
N ALA A 15 -3.25 11.28 17.91
CA ALA A 15 -4.56 11.75 18.36
C ALA A 15 -5.71 10.81 17.97
N SER A 16 -5.58 10.05 16.87
CA SER A 16 -6.56 9.05 16.45
C SER A 16 -6.25 7.63 16.96
N HIS A 17 -5.22 7.44 17.78
CA HIS A 17 -4.84 6.11 18.26
C HIS A 17 -5.76 5.67 19.41
N TRP A 18 -6.33 4.47 19.31
CA TRP A 18 -7.31 3.93 20.28
C TRP A 18 -6.80 3.95 21.73
N ALA A 19 -5.50 3.69 21.93
CA ALA A 19 -4.92 3.67 23.28
C ALA A 19 -4.76 5.10 23.84
N PHE A 20 -4.53 6.08 22.97
CA PHE A 20 -4.50 7.49 23.35
C PHE A 20 -5.89 7.98 23.73
N GLU A 21 -6.91 7.66 22.94
CA GLU A 21 -8.32 7.96 23.22
C GLU A 21 -8.79 7.40 24.58
N ARG A 22 -8.31 6.21 24.95
CA ARG A 22 -8.63 5.55 26.21
C ARG A 22 -7.76 5.99 27.40
N GLY A 23 -6.87 6.96 27.21
CA GLY A 23 -5.97 7.46 28.27
C GLY A 23 -4.90 6.47 28.70
N LEU A 24 -4.58 5.45 27.89
CA LEU A 24 -3.57 4.45 28.17
C LEU A 24 -2.16 4.96 27.82
N VAL A 25 -1.76 6.10 28.40
CA VAL A 25 -0.57 6.88 28.01
C VAL A 25 0.57 6.79 29.03
N GLU A 26 1.12 5.58 29.19
CA GLU A 26 2.31 5.39 30.04
C GLU A 26 3.60 5.94 29.39
N THR A 27 4.71 5.95 30.13
CA THR A 27 5.94 6.66 29.73
C THR A 27 6.63 6.07 28.49
N HIS A 28 6.35 4.82 28.15
CA HIS A 28 6.86 4.10 26.98
C HIS A 28 5.83 4.00 25.85
N PHE A 29 4.71 4.73 25.92
CA PHE A 29 3.59 4.60 25.00
C PHE A 29 4.02 4.66 23.53
N ILE A 30 4.89 5.64 23.23
CA ILE A 30 5.39 5.86 21.87
C ILE A 30 6.26 4.69 21.39
N GLU A 31 7.05 4.08 22.28
CA GLU A 31 7.88 2.93 21.91
C GLU A 31 7.03 1.66 21.76
N HIS A 32 6.05 1.45 22.64
CA HIS A 32 5.12 0.32 22.55
C HIS A 32 4.27 0.34 21.27
N PHE A 33 3.84 1.52 20.82
CA PHE A 33 3.01 1.70 19.61
C PHE A 33 3.79 2.30 18.43
N LYS A 34 5.11 2.15 18.40
CA LYS A 34 5.98 2.79 17.41
C LYS A 34 5.64 2.43 15.97
N SER A 35 5.32 1.17 15.70
CA SER A 35 4.89 0.71 14.36
C SER A 35 3.62 1.41 13.88
N ASP A 36 2.73 1.74 14.81
CA ASP A 36 1.40 2.27 14.52
C ASP A 36 1.47 3.79 14.35
N LEU A 37 2.34 4.44 15.14
CA LEU A 37 2.60 5.89 15.11
C LEU A 37 3.57 6.31 14.00
N PHE A 38 4.43 5.39 13.53
CA PHE A 38 5.40 5.62 12.45
C PHE A 38 5.29 4.51 11.39
N PRO A 39 4.15 4.41 10.68
CA PRO A 39 4.02 3.43 9.61
C PRO A 39 5.08 3.71 8.54
N ALA A 40 5.62 2.63 7.98
CA ALA A 40 6.53 2.71 6.85
C ALA A 40 5.89 3.61 5.76
N SER A 41 6.72 4.43 5.10
CA SER A 41 6.22 5.26 4.01
C SER A 41 5.47 4.38 3.01
N SER A 42 4.35 4.90 2.51
CA SER A 42 3.51 4.22 1.53
C SER A 42 4.28 3.75 0.29
N ASP A 43 5.51 4.22 0.08
CA ASP A 43 6.40 3.79 -0.99
C ASP A 43 6.67 2.28 -0.99
N ALA A 44 6.82 1.66 0.20
CA ALA A 44 7.03 0.21 0.29
C ALA A 44 5.78 -0.58 -0.15
N THR A 45 4.60 -0.11 0.25
CA THR A 45 3.31 -0.73 -0.10
C THR A 45 2.92 -0.42 -1.56
N GLY A 46 3.21 0.80 -2.02
CA GLY A 46 2.94 1.25 -3.38
C GLY A 46 3.77 0.50 -4.41
N LYS A 47 5.04 0.21 -4.11
CA LYS A 47 5.89 -0.62 -4.98
C LYS A 47 5.34 -2.05 -5.09
N ALA A 48 4.94 -2.66 -3.98
CA ALA A 48 4.36 -4.00 -3.98
C ALA A 48 3.03 -4.06 -4.76
N ALA A 49 2.14 -3.09 -4.54
CA ALA A 49 0.87 -2.97 -5.25
C ALA A 49 1.08 -2.74 -6.76
N TYR A 50 2.02 -1.85 -7.13
CA TYR A 50 2.38 -1.59 -8.51
C TYR A 50 2.95 -2.84 -9.20
N THR A 51 3.85 -3.57 -8.54
CA THR A 51 4.40 -4.82 -9.06
C THR A 51 3.31 -5.88 -9.25
N ALA A 52 2.40 -6.05 -8.28
CA ALA A 52 1.28 -6.98 -8.39
C ALA A 52 0.33 -6.64 -9.55
N ALA A 53 0.01 -5.36 -9.72
CA ALA A 53 -0.81 -4.88 -10.83
C ALA A 53 -0.14 -5.14 -12.19
N ASN A 54 1.17 -4.89 -12.29
CA ASN A 54 1.93 -5.09 -13.52
C ASN A 54 2.01 -6.58 -13.92
N ILE A 55 2.23 -7.48 -12.94
CA ILE A 55 2.22 -8.93 -13.18
C ILE A 55 0.84 -9.38 -13.67
N SER A 56 -0.22 -8.90 -13.02
CA SER A 56 -1.60 -9.26 -13.38
C SER A 56 -1.96 -8.77 -14.78
N ALA A 57 -1.59 -7.54 -15.14
CA ALA A 57 -1.79 -7.00 -16.49
C ALA A 57 -1.03 -7.81 -17.55
N SER A 58 0.22 -8.18 -17.27
CA SER A 58 1.04 -8.98 -18.17
C SER A 58 0.45 -10.37 -18.43
N LEU A 59 -0.06 -11.01 -17.37
CA LEU A 59 -0.74 -12.30 -17.47
C LEU A 59 -2.01 -12.20 -18.34
N LEU A 60 -2.85 -11.19 -18.09
CA LEU A 60 -4.07 -10.97 -18.85
C LEU A 60 -3.77 -10.70 -20.33
N ALA A 61 -2.78 -9.86 -20.62
CA ALA A 61 -2.33 -9.61 -21.99
C ALA A 61 -1.89 -10.90 -22.69
N ALA A 62 -1.09 -11.75 -22.02
CA ALA A 62 -0.67 -13.04 -22.57
C ALA A 62 -1.86 -13.98 -22.81
N CYS A 63 -2.85 -14.00 -21.91
CA CYS A 63 -4.07 -14.77 -22.10
C CYS A 63 -4.88 -14.29 -23.30
N ILE A 64 -5.05 -12.98 -23.45
CA ILE A 64 -5.75 -12.36 -24.59
C ILE A 64 -5.04 -12.72 -25.90
N CYS A 65 -3.72 -12.51 -25.98
CA CYS A 65 -2.96 -12.85 -27.18
C CYS A 65 -3.05 -14.34 -27.53
N LYS A 66 -3.08 -15.23 -26.52
CA LYS A 66 -3.26 -16.68 -26.75
C LYS A 66 -4.67 -16.99 -27.28
N CYS A 67 -5.69 -16.33 -26.75
CA CYS A 67 -7.06 -16.48 -27.25
C CYS A 67 -7.15 -16.01 -28.71
N GLU A 68 -6.64 -14.81 -29.03
CA GLU A 68 -6.60 -14.28 -30.40
C GLU A 68 -5.83 -15.20 -31.36
N HIS A 69 -4.70 -15.75 -30.91
CA HIS A 69 -3.92 -16.70 -31.69
C HIS A 69 -4.71 -17.99 -31.98
N ASN A 70 -5.39 -18.56 -30.98
CA ASN A 70 -6.18 -19.78 -31.16
C ASN A 70 -7.38 -19.57 -32.09
N GLU A 71 -8.07 -18.42 -32.00
CA GLU A 71 -9.15 -18.04 -32.92
C GLU A 71 -8.61 -17.89 -34.35
N SER A 72 -7.43 -17.31 -34.52
CA SER A 72 -6.80 -17.17 -35.85
C SER A 72 -6.42 -18.52 -36.47
N LEU A 73 -6.02 -19.51 -35.67
CA LEU A 73 -5.73 -20.87 -36.12
C LEU A 73 -7.00 -21.67 -36.44
N ALA A 74 -8.08 -21.44 -35.69
CA ALA A 74 -9.38 -22.09 -35.92
C ALA A 74 -10.11 -21.54 -37.16
N SER A 75 -9.73 -20.36 -37.65
CA SER A 75 -10.30 -19.73 -38.83
C SER A 75 -9.56 -20.03 -40.15
N ILE A 76 -8.52 -20.87 -40.13
CA ILE A 76 -7.88 -21.39 -41.35
C ILE A 76 -8.65 -22.66 -41.78
N PRO A 77 -9.33 -22.66 -42.95
CA PRO A 77 -10.11 -23.81 -43.43
C PRO A 77 -9.24 -25.01 -43.85
#